data_AF-A0A435UR94-F1
#
_entry.id   AF-A0A435UR94-F1
#
_cell.length_a   1.000
_cell.length_b   1.000
_cell.length_c   1.000
_cell.angle_alpha   90.00
_cell.angle_beta   90.00
_cell.angle_gamma   90.00
#
_symmetry.space_group_name_H-M   'P 1'
#
loop_
_entity.id
_entity.type
_entity.pdbx_description
1 polymer ?
#
loop_
_entity_poly.entity_id
_entity_poly.type
_entity_poly.pdbx_seq_one_letter_code
_entity_poly.pdbx_strand_id
1 'polypeptide(L)'
;FQDYALFPHMSVGSNVGFGLRMQGVDGATRAAKAREALALVGLAAAFDKKPHQLSGGQRQRVALARALVIEPAVLLLDEPLGALDLKLRRQMQDELKAIQKRVGTAFIHVTHDQEEAMALADHCVVMNDGRIEDEGPPERVYARPATRFSATFMGESTILAGTVTEAKDRTSTVATPVGPVSLPGALPVGSTVALAIRPEHLVLGEARGGVRLGTAEVSDVVFQGSFKRMLAVSVEDPSLHFIAKLPATAAVQPGDRVAISCDTDQIILLTD
;
A
#
# COMPACT_ATOMS: atom_id res chain seq x y z
N PHE A 1 -3.94 -7.44 19.91
CA PHE A 1 -3.01 -6.30 20.03
C PHE A 1 -3.69 -4.92 20.11
N GLN A 2 -5.04 -4.84 20.08
CA GLN A 2 -5.78 -3.56 20.05
C GLN A 2 -5.65 -2.66 21.29
N ASP A 3 -5.31 -3.21 22.47
CA ASP A 3 -5.10 -2.44 23.71
C ASP A 3 -3.62 -2.19 24.07
N TYR A 4 -2.69 -2.48 23.15
CA TYR A 4 -1.23 -2.47 23.38
C TYR A 4 -0.74 -3.38 24.54
N ALA A 5 -1.68 -4.11 25.17
CA ALA A 5 -1.51 -5.06 26.26
C ALA A 5 -0.54 -4.57 27.36
N LEU A 6 -0.54 -3.27 27.66
CA LEU A 6 0.28 -2.72 28.74
C LEU A 6 -0.37 -3.05 30.08
N PHE A 7 0.42 -3.50 31.04
CA PHE A 7 -0.05 -3.78 32.39
C PHE A 7 -0.36 -2.46 33.11
N PRO A 8 -1.64 -2.15 33.42
CA PRO A 8 -2.05 -0.82 33.88
C PRO A 8 -1.51 -0.49 35.28
N HIS A 9 -1.27 -1.51 36.10
CA HIS A 9 -0.74 -1.40 37.46
C HIS A 9 0.79 -1.20 37.50
N MET A 10 1.50 -1.49 36.41
CA MET A 10 2.96 -1.36 36.31
C MET A 10 3.36 0.02 35.79
N SER A 11 4.55 0.52 36.18
CA SER A 11 5.12 1.70 35.51
C SER A 11 5.50 1.38 34.06
N VAL A 12 5.74 2.41 33.26
CA VAL A 12 6.23 2.28 31.88
C VAL A 12 7.56 1.54 31.83
N GLY A 13 8.53 1.90 32.69
CA GLY A 13 9.81 1.20 32.78
C GLY A 13 9.64 -0.27 33.21
N SER A 14 8.69 -0.55 34.10
CA SER A 14 8.37 -1.93 34.50
C SER A 14 7.70 -2.73 33.38
N ASN A 15 6.82 -2.09 32.61
CA ASN A 15 6.19 -2.69 31.43
C ASN A 15 7.26 -3.11 30.41
N VAL A 16 8.18 -2.19 30.09
CA VAL A 16 9.27 -2.45 29.15
C VAL A 16 10.15 -3.58 29.70
N GLY A 17 10.64 -3.48 30.93
CA GLY A 17 11.51 -4.49 31.52
C GLY A 17 10.85 -5.86 31.81
N PHE A 18 9.55 -6.05 31.58
CA PHE A 18 8.84 -7.26 31.96
C PHE A 18 9.42 -8.53 31.33
N GLY A 19 9.76 -8.50 30.04
CA GLY A 19 10.36 -9.66 29.35
C GLY A 19 11.69 -10.08 29.96
N LEU A 20 12.57 -9.11 30.25
CA LEU A 20 13.85 -9.35 30.93
C LEU A 20 13.66 -9.93 32.34
N ARG A 21 12.62 -9.51 33.06
CA ARG A 21 12.27 -10.09 34.37
C ARG A 21 11.94 -11.57 34.26
N MET A 22 11.20 -11.97 33.22
CA MET A 22 10.86 -13.38 32.97
C MET A 22 12.10 -14.21 32.58
N GLN A 23 13.09 -13.58 31.96
CA GLN A 23 14.40 -14.19 31.67
C GLN A 23 15.35 -14.25 32.88
N GLY A 24 14.91 -13.80 34.06
CA GLY A 24 15.74 -13.82 35.29
C GLY A 24 16.80 -12.72 35.35
N VAL A 25 16.75 -11.71 34.49
CA VAL A 25 17.70 -10.58 34.51
C VAL A 25 17.51 -9.75 35.78
N ASP A 26 18.62 -9.39 36.43
CA ASP A 26 18.63 -8.66 37.68
C ASP A 26 17.99 -7.26 37.55
N GLY A 27 17.61 -6.69 38.71
CA GLY A 27 16.86 -5.44 38.75
C GLY A 27 17.59 -4.23 38.17
N ALA A 28 18.90 -4.12 38.38
CA ALA A 28 19.69 -2.98 37.94
C ALA A 28 19.87 -3.03 36.42
N THR A 29 20.28 -4.18 35.89
CA THR A 29 20.44 -4.41 34.45
C THR A 29 19.12 -4.24 33.70
N ARG A 30 18.01 -4.78 34.24
CA ARG A 30 16.68 -4.59 33.66
C ARG A 30 16.29 -3.11 33.56
N ALA A 31 16.54 -2.33 34.62
CA ALA A 31 16.21 -0.91 34.63
C ALA A 31 17.07 -0.10 33.65
N ALA A 32 18.35 -0.46 33.48
CA ALA A 32 19.23 0.15 32.49
C ALA A 32 18.73 -0.12 31.07
N LYS A 33 18.54 -1.40 30.69
CA LYS A 33 18.03 -1.78 29.37
C LYS A 33 16.65 -1.18 29.06
N ALA A 34 15.76 -1.13 30.05
CA ALA A 34 14.45 -0.50 29.87
C ALA A 34 14.54 1.02 29.59
N ARG A 35 15.52 1.73 30.18
CA ARG A 35 15.76 3.15 29.85
C ARG A 35 16.30 3.31 28.44
N GLU A 36 17.23 2.47 28.03
CA GLU A 36 17.78 2.48 26.67
C GLU A 36 16.69 2.22 25.63
N ALA A 37 15.86 1.19 25.82
CA ALA A 37 14.73 0.89 24.95
C ALA A 37 13.70 2.04 24.90
N LEU A 38 13.44 2.70 26.04
CA LEU A 38 12.58 3.89 26.06
C LEU A 38 13.21 5.08 25.34
N ALA A 39 14.53 5.25 25.40
CA ALA A 39 15.24 6.29 24.66
C ALA A 39 15.16 6.06 23.14
N LEU A 40 15.27 4.81 22.68
CA LEU A 40 15.12 4.46 21.26
C LEU A 40 13.78 4.90 20.66
N VAL A 41 12.71 4.85 21.46
CA VAL A 41 11.35 5.26 21.06
C VAL A 41 10.99 6.69 21.49
N GLY A 42 11.96 7.48 21.96
CA GLY A 42 11.75 8.89 22.33
C GLY A 42 10.96 9.11 23.64
N LEU A 43 10.94 8.12 24.54
CA LEU A 43 10.18 8.14 25.80
C LEU A 43 11.06 8.03 27.06
N ALA A 44 12.33 8.46 26.99
CA ALA A 44 13.27 8.40 28.11
C ALA A 44 12.72 9.02 29.42
N ALA A 45 11.98 10.14 29.33
CA ALA A 45 11.39 10.82 30.47
C ALA A 45 10.09 10.17 31.01
N ALA A 46 9.57 9.12 30.36
CA ALA A 46 8.32 8.48 30.74
C ALA A 46 8.49 7.29 31.70
N PHE A 47 9.73 6.96 32.10
CA PHE A 47 10.05 5.73 32.83
C PHE A 47 9.15 5.45 34.05
N ASP A 48 8.90 6.46 34.87
CA ASP A 48 8.13 6.33 36.11
C ASP A 48 6.62 6.54 35.92
N LYS A 49 6.19 6.96 34.73
CA LYS A 49 4.76 7.15 34.43
C LYS A 49 4.01 5.83 34.42
N LYS A 50 2.69 5.91 34.52
CA LYS A 50 1.74 4.81 34.32
C LYS A 50 1.12 4.90 32.91
N PRO A 51 0.65 3.77 32.33
CA PRO A 51 0.08 3.76 30.98
C PRO A 51 -1.09 4.74 30.75
N HIS A 52 -1.91 5.02 31.77
CA HIS A 52 -3.03 5.97 31.67
C HIS A 52 -2.57 7.45 31.57
N GLN A 53 -1.30 7.75 31.89
CA GLN A 53 -0.71 9.08 31.78
C GLN A 53 -0.09 9.34 30.39
N LEU A 54 -0.25 8.40 29.45
CA LEU A 54 0.32 8.43 28.11
C LEU A 54 -0.79 8.61 27.07
N SER A 55 -0.47 9.31 25.97
CA SER A 55 -1.32 9.32 24.77
C SER A 55 -1.35 7.94 24.08
N GLY A 56 -2.26 7.74 23.13
CA GLY A 56 -2.35 6.49 22.35
C GLY A 56 -1.03 6.12 21.67
N GLY A 57 -0.43 7.05 20.91
CA GLY A 57 0.86 6.83 20.24
C GLY A 57 2.02 6.61 21.22
N GLN A 58 1.98 7.24 22.41
CA GLN A 58 2.97 6.97 23.46
C GLN A 58 2.81 5.55 24.02
N ARG A 59 1.58 5.07 24.26
CA ARG A 59 1.35 3.69 24.71
C ARG A 59 1.86 2.67 23.69
N GLN A 60 1.66 2.93 22.40
CA GLN A 60 2.20 2.08 21.34
C GLN A 60 3.73 2.05 21.36
N ARG A 61 4.39 3.20 21.50
CA ARG A 61 5.86 3.27 21.62
C ARG A 61 6.37 2.50 22.84
N VAL A 62 5.65 2.51 23.96
CA VAL A 62 5.99 1.67 25.13
C VAL A 62 5.86 0.19 24.80
N ALA A 63 4.82 -0.24 24.07
CA ALA A 63 4.66 -1.63 23.66
C ALA A 63 5.78 -2.07 22.70
N LEU A 64 6.19 -1.19 21.78
CA LEU A 64 7.34 -1.42 20.90
C LEU A 64 8.64 -1.53 21.69
N ALA A 65 8.92 -0.59 22.61
CA ALA A 65 10.09 -0.67 23.48
C ALA A 65 10.11 -1.96 24.30
N ARG A 66 8.95 -2.40 24.81
CA ARG A 66 8.81 -3.68 25.53
C ARG A 66 9.16 -4.89 24.65
N ALA A 67 8.83 -4.85 23.36
CA ALA A 67 9.18 -5.93 22.44
C ALA A 67 10.68 -5.90 22.06
N LEU A 68 11.26 -4.71 21.91
CA LEU A 68 12.66 -4.53 21.48
C LEU A 68 13.68 -4.76 22.59
N VAL A 69 13.32 -4.55 23.86
CA VAL A 69 14.25 -4.63 25.01
C VAL A 69 14.85 -6.03 25.23
N ILE A 70 14.20 -7.08 24.71
CA ILE A 70 14.71 -8.46 24.75
C ILE A 70 15.55 -8.80 23.50
N GLU A 71 15.82 -7.81 22.65
CA GLU A 71 16.66 -7.93 21.43
C GLU A 71 16.23 -9.11 20.54
N PRO A 72 14.97 -9.16 20.08
CA PRO A 72 14.48 -10.29 19.31
C PRO A 72 15.12 -10.35 17.92
N ALA A 73 15.27 -11.56 17.38
CA ALA A 73 15.72 -11.76 16.00
C ALA A 73 14.65 -11.32 14.97
N VAL A 74 13.36 -11.40 15.35
CA VAL A 74 12.22 -11.01 14.52
C VAL A 74 11.18 -10.29 15.39
N LEU A 75 10.67 -9.16 14.89
CA LEU A 75 9.55 -8.43 15.48
C LEU A 75 8.31 -8.62 14.60
N LEU A 76 7.23 -9.15 15.19
CA LEU A 76 5.94 -9.29 14.53
C LEU A 76 5.01 -8.15 14.97
N LEU A 77 4.44 -7.44 14.00
CA LEU A 77 3.53 -6.33 14.20
C LEU A 77 2.22 -6.60 13.47
N ASP A 78 1.15 -6.85 14.22
CA ASP A 78 -0.18 -7.16 13.70
C ASP A 78 -1.10 -5.94 13.81
N GLU A 79 -1.39 -5.32 12.66
CA GLU A 79 -2.13 -4.06 12.49
C GLU A 79 -1.81 -2.97 13.52
N PRO A 80 -0.52 -2.66 13.76
CA PRO A 80 -0.12 -1.81 14.88
C PRO A 80 -0.62 -0.36 14.75
N LEU A 81 -1.00 0.09 13.54
CA LEU A 81 -1.41 1.48 13.25
C LEU A 81 -2.90 1.65 12.92
N GLY A 82 -3.68 0.57 12.84
CA GLY A 82 -5.07 0.60 12.37
C GLY A 82 -5.99 1.47 13.22
N ALA A 83 -5.74 1.58 14.53
CA ALA A 83 -6.56 2.33 15.47
C ALA A 83 -6.22 3.84 15.58
N LEU A 84 -5.24 4.32 14.80
CA LEU A 84 -4.76 5.71 14.89
C LEU A 84 -5.41 6.61 13.84
N ASP A 85 -5.57 7.89 14.18
CA ASP A 85 -5.95 8.92 13.21
C ASP A 85 -4.83 9.14 12.17
N LEU A 86 -5.18 9.73 11.01
CA LEU A 86 -4.27 9.87 9.87
C LEU A 86 -2.96 10.60 10.21
N LYS A 87 -3.02 11.65 11.03
CA LYS A 87 -1.84 12.45 11.38
C LYS A 87 -0.90 11.66 12.28
N LEU A 88 -1.45 11.04 13.32
CA LEU A 88 -0.66 10.22 14.24
C LEU A 88 -0.13 8.96 13.55
N ARG A 89 -0.93 8.35 12.65
CA ARG A 89 -0.52 7.19 11.84
C ARG A 89 0.74 7.49 11.03
N ARG A 90 0.74 8.57 10.22
CA ARG A 90 1.90 8.97 9.42
C ARG A 90 3.15 9.21 10.27
N GLN A 91 2.98 9.93 11.38
CA GLN A 91 4.09 10.13 12.32
C GLN A 91 4.64 8.79 12.84
N MET A 92 3.76 7.86 13.21
CA MET A 92 4.18 6.55 13.71
C MET A 92 4.82 5.67 12.63
N GLN A 93 4.41 5.78 11.35
CA GLN A 93 5.07 5.09 10.23
C GLN A 93 6.53 5.54 10.09
N ASP A 94 6.78 6.85 10.09
CA ASP A 94 8.13 7.41 10.01
C ASP A 94 8.99 6.97 11.20
N GLU A 95 8.42 6.99 12.41
CA GLU A 95 9.09 6.54 13.62
C GLU A 95 9.42 5.04 13.57
N LEU A 96 8.49 4.18 13.13
CA LEU A 96 8.72 2.74 12.98
C LEU A 96 9.84 2.45 11.99
N LYS A 97 9.84 3.11 10.83
CA LYS A 97 10.90 2.97 9.82
C LYS A 97 12.26 3.40 10.36
N ALA A 98 12.31 4.50 11.12
CA ALA A 98 13.55 4.96 11.74
C ALA A 98 14.06 3.98 12.81
N ILE A 99 13.16 3.39 13.61
CA ILE A 99 13.50 2.40 14.63
C ILE A 99 14.01 1.12 13.97
N GLN A 100 13.32 0.59 12.95
CA GLN A 100 13.75 -0.60 12.21
C GLN A 100 15.17 -0.42 11.66
N LYS A 101 15.48 0.71 11.02
CA LYS A 101 16.81 1.02 10.49
C LYS A 101 17.90 1.08 11.57
N ARG A 102 17.56 1.53 12.78
CA ARG A 102 18.49 1.63 13.91
C ARG A 102 18.76 0.29 14.59
N VAL A 103 17.73 -0.54 14.74
CA VAL A 103 17.83 -1.81 15.45
C VAL A 103 18.39 -2.92 14.55
N GLY A 104 18.05 -2.91 13.25
CA GLY A 104 18.51 -3.92 12.30
C GLY A 104 17.86 -5.30 12.44
N THR A 105 16.88 -5.45 13.33
CA THR A 105 16.04 -6.65 13.47
C THR A 105 15.06 -6.78 12.31
N ALA A 106 14.73 -8.00 11.91
CA ALA A 106 13.70 -8.26 10.90
C ALA A 106 12.30 -7.88 11.42
N PHE A 107 11.57 -7.06 10.68
CA PHE A 107 10.21 -6.64 11.02
C PHE A 107 9.22 -7.31 10.05
N ILE A 108 8.25 -8.05 10.59
CA ILE A 108 7.11 -8.55 9.82
C ILE A 108 5.91 -7.71 10.25
N HIS A 109 5.37 -6.96 9.32
CA HIS A 109 4.28 -6.03 9.55
C HIS A 109 3.07 -6.46 8.73
N VAL A 110 1.95 -6.71 9.42
CA VAL A 110 0.67 -7.09 8.82
C VAL A 110 -0.25 -5.88 8.87
N THR A 111 -0.81 -5.51 7.72
CA THR A 111 -1.77 -4.41 7.58
C THR A 111 -2.74 -4.69 6.44
N HIS A 112 -3.93 -4.12 6.53
CA HIS A 112 -4.89 -4.05 5.43
C HIS A 112 -4.81 -2.70 4.67
N ASP A 113 -3.98 -1.77 5.13
CA ASP A 113 -3.78 -0.45 4.51
C ASP A 113 -2.66 -0.52 3.47
N GLN A 114 -3.01 -0.29 2.20
CA GLN A 114 -2.10 -0.34 1.08
C GLN A 114 -1.04 0.77 1.15
N GLU A 115 -1.42 1.98 1.58
CA GLU A 115 -0.47 3.09 1.69
C GLU A 115 0.59 2.79 2.75
N GLU A 116 0.19 2.15 3.85
CA GLU A 116 1.11 1.69 4.90
C GLU A 116 2.10 0.65 4.36
N ALA A 117 1.60 -0.37 3.64
CA ALA A 117 2.45 -1.39 3.03
C ALA A 117 3.47 -0.78 2.06
N MET A 118 3.05 0.17 1.22
CA MET A 118 3.92 0.84 0.25
C MET A 118 4.96 1.76 0.91
N ALA A 119 4.61 2.42 2.01
CA ALA A 119 5.50 3.38 2.67
C ALA A 119 6.55 2.72 3.56
N LEU A 120 6.19 1.62 4.23
CA LEU A 120 7.02 1.00 5.26
C LEU A 120 7.86 -0.16 4.74
N ALA A 121 7.33 -0.98 3.83
CA ALA A 121 7.94 -2.25 3.48
C ALA A 121 9.18 -2.08 2.58
N ASP A 122 10.20 -2.88 2.84
CA ASP A 122 11.27 -3.15 1.87
C ASP A 122 10.83 -4.24 0.87
N HIS A 123 9.94 -5.14 1.32
CA HIS A 123 9.36 -6.24 0.56
C HIS A 123 7.90 -6.44 0.99
N CYS A 124 6.98 -6.42 0.03
CA CYS A 124 5.55 -6.61 0.23
C CYS A 124 5.16 -8.04 -0.13
N VAL A 125 4.22 -8.64 0.61
CA VAL A 125 3.61 -9.93 0.29
C VAL A 125 2.10 -9.72 0.28
N VAL A 126 1.48 -9.90 -0.88
CA VAL A 126 0.04 -9.78 -1.09
C VAL A 126 -0.57 -11.15 -0.95
N MET A 127 -1.55 -11.29 -0.05
CA MET A 127 -2.21 -12.56 0.23
C MET A 127 -3.71 -12.50 -0.08
N ASN A 128 -4.24 -13.60 -0.58
CA ASN A 128 -5.66 -13.81 -0.84
C ASN A 128 -6.04 -15.26 -0.50
N ASP A 129 -7.11 -15.46 0.28
CA ASP A 129 -7.57 -16.78 0.73
C ASP A 129 -6.44 -17.72 1.23
N GLY A 130 -5.48 -17.16 1.96
CA GLY A 130 -4.33 -17.90 2.51
C GLY A 130 -3.24 -18.26 1.50
N ARG A 131 -3.29 -17.76 0.27
CA ARG A 131 -2.27 -17.92 -0.77
C ARG A 131 -1.54 -16.60 -1.03
N ILE A 132 -0.28 -16.68 -1.44
CA ILE A 132 0.48 -15.53 -1.92
C ILE A 132 0.08 -15.31 -3.39
N GLU A 133 -0.46 -14.12 -3.66
CA GLU A 133 -0.87 -13.67 -4.99
C GLU A 133 0.29 -12.96 -5.71
N ASP A 134 1.01 -12.14 -4.96
CA ASP A 134 2.19 -11.44 -5.45
C ASP A 134 3.11 -11.12 -4.27
N GLU A 135 4.40 -10.98 -4.53
CA GLU A 135 5.37 -10.56 -3.53
C GLU A 135 6.55 -9.87 -4.19
N GLY A 136 7.16 -8.86 -3.57
CA GLY A 136 8.33 -8.17 -4.12
C GLY A 136 8.53 -6.76 -3.56
N PRO A 137 9.44 -5.98 -4.15
CA PRO A 137 9.58 -4.57 -3.83
C PRO A 137 8.23 -3.83 -4.03
N PRO A 138 7.81 -2.94 -3.12
CA PRO A 138 6.49 -2.30 -3.19
C PRO A 138 6.21 -1.60 -4.51
N GLU A 139 7.20 -0.86 -5.04
CA GLU A 139 7.08 -0.19 -6.33
C GLU A 139 6.80 -1.16 -7.48
N ARG A 140 7.41 -2.36 -7.44
CA ARG A 140 7.17 -3.38 -8.46
C ARG A 140 5.79 -3.98 -8.32
N VAL A 141 5.38 -4.33 -7.11
CA VAL A 141 4.04 -4.90 -6.83
C VAL A 141 2.94 -3.92 -7.24
N TYR A 142 3.15 -2.62 -7.05
CA TYR A 142 2.22 -1.59 -7.50
C TYR A 142 2.23 -1.39 -9.02
N ALA A 143 3.41 -1.18 -9.62
CA ALA A 143 3.54 -0.79 -11.02
C ALA A 143 3.37 -1.96 -12.00
N ARG A 144 3.71 -3.18 -11.57
CA ARG A 144 3.65 -4.42 -12.37
C ARG A 144 3.17 -5.58 -11.48
N PRO A 145 1.91 -5.54 -11.03
CA PRO A 145 1.30 -6.62 -10.25
C PRO A 145 1.30 -7.92 -11.04
N ALA A 146 1.52 -9.04 -10.36
CA ALA A 146 1.58 -10.37 -10.98
C ALA A 146 0.21 -10.94 -11.37
N THR A 147 -0.85 -10.51 -10.67
CA THR A 147 -2.19 -11.07 -10.80
C THR A 147 -3.26 -10.01 -10.95
N ARG A 148 -4.42 -10.37 -11.51
CA ARG A 148 -5.58 -9.46 -11.56
C ARG A 148 -6.04 -9.05 -10.16
N PHE A 149 -5.98 -9.99 -9.21
CA PHE A 149 -6.28 -9.69 -7.81
C PHE A 149 -5.34 -8.61 -7.27
N SER A 150 -4.02 -8.82 -7.34
CA SER A 150 -3.02 -7.86 -6.84
C SER A 150 -3.12 -6.49 -7.54
N ALA A 151 -3.45 -6.46 -8.84
CA ALA A 151 -3.72 -5.22 -9.56
C ALA A 151 -4.86 -4.42 -8.95
N THR A 152 -5.99 -5.06 -8.65
CA THR A 152 -7.17 -4.40 -8.03
C THR A 152 -7.07 -4.21 -6.53
N PHE A 153 -6.26 -5.02 -5.85
CA PHE A 153 -6.09 -4.98 -4.40
C PHE A 153 -5.04 -3.96 -3.96
N MET A 154 -4.04 -3.64 -4.78
CA MET A 154 -3.03 -2.62 -4.47
C MET A 154 -3.45 -1.18 -4.82
N GLY A 155 -4.66 -1.01 -5.35
CA GLY A 155 -5.22 0.29 -5.72
C GLY A 155 -6.31 0.16 -6.77
N GLU A 156 -6.93 1.28 -7.12
CA GLU A 156 -7.91 1.32 -8.21
C GLU A 156 -7.22 1.03 -9.55
N SER A 157 -7.94 0.43 -10.48
CA SER A 157 -7.49 0.20 -11.86
C SER A 157 -8.68 0.03 -12.78
N THR A 158 -8.54 0.50 -14.01
CA THR A 158 -9.43 0.10 -15.10
C THR A 158 -8.89 -1.20 -15.70
N ILE A 159 -9.75 -2.22 -15.79
CA ILE A 159 -9.40 -3.53 -16.35
C ILE A 159 -10.14 -3.71 -17.67
N LEU A 160 -9.39 -3.95 -18.74
CA LEU A 160 -9.91 -4.27 -20.06
C LEU A 160 -9.67 -5.75 -20.35
N ALA A 161 -10.75 -6.53 -20.47
CA ALA A 161 -10.61 -7.90 -20.97
C ALA A 161 -10.28 -7.86 -22.47
N GLY A 162 -9.43 -8.78 -22.91
CA GLY A 162 -9.05 -8.88 -24.30
C GLY A 162 -8.66 -10.28 -24.73
N THR A 163 -8.54 -10.48 -26.04
CA THR A 163 -8.10 -11.74 -26.64
C THR A 163 -6.97 -11.44 -27.61
N VAL A 164 -5.89 -12.21 -27.53
CA VAL A 164 -4.75 -12.07 -28.45
C VAL A 164 -5.18 -12.55 -29.83
N THR A 165 -5.14 -11.67 -30.82
CA THR A 165 -5.56 -11.97 -32.20
C THR A 165 -4.37 -12.18 -33.14
N GLU A 166 -3.23 -11.54 -32.85
CA GLU A 166 -2.01 -11.65 -33.65
C GLU A 166 -0.79 -11.61 -32.74
N ALA A 167 0.25 -12.35 -33.10
CA ALA A 167 1.57 -12.29 -32.46
C ALA A 167 2.65 -12.30 -33.53
N LYS A 168 3.37 -11.18 -33.69
CA LYS A 168 4.39 -10.99 -34.71
C LYS A 168 5.55 -10.15 -34.18
N ASP A 169 6.78 -10.51 -34.51
CA ASP A 169 7.99 -9.72 -34.20
C ASP A 169 8.13 -9.27 -32.73
N ARG A 170 7.75 -10.15 -31.78
CA ARG A 170 7.71 -9.87 -30.32
C ARG A 170 6.72 -8.78 -29.92
N THR A 171 5.69 -8.56 -30.72
CA THR A 171 4.53 -7.75 -30.40
C THR A 171 3.28 -8.62 -30.51
N SER A 172 2.38 -8.49 -29.55
CA SER A 172 1.08 -9.16 -29.55
C SER A 172 -0.01 -8.10 -29.69
N THR A 173 -0.95 -8.32 -30.59
CA THR A 173 -2.15 -7.49 -30.74
C THR A 173 -3.29 -8.13 -29.99
N VAL A 174 -3.88 -7.37 -29.08
CA VAL A 174 -4.99 -7.78 -28.23
C VAL A 174 -6.24 -7.05 -28.70
N ALA A 175 -7.27 -7.79 -29.11
CA ALA A 175 -8.58 -7.21 -29.34
C ALA A 175 -9.24 -6.91 -27.99
N THR A 176 -9.66 -5.67 -27.77
CA THR A 176 -10.33 -5.21 -26.56
C THR A 176 -11.61 -4.43 -26.92
N PRO A 177 -12.52 -4.15 -25.96
CA PRO A 177 -13.70 -3.32 -26.21
C PRO A 177 -13.39 -1.92 -26.75
N VAL A 178 -12.19 -1.40 -26.48
CA VAL A 178 -11.74 -0.08 -26.93
C VAL A 178 -10.97 -0.12 -28.26
N GLY A 179 -10.92 -1.29 -28.90
CA GLY A 179 -10.19 -1.54 -30.14
C GLY A 179 -8.93 -2.39 -29.94
N PRO A 180 -8.15 -2.62 -31.01
CA PRO A 180 -6.93 -3.41 -30.94
C PRO A 180 -5.82 -2.63 -30.23
N VAL A 181 -5.18 -3.26 -29.25
CA VAL A 181 -4.04 -2.73 -28.50
C VAL A 181 -2.81 -3.57 -28.80
N SER A 182 -1.71 -2.94 -29.21
CA SER A 182 -0.44 -3.65 -29.47
C SER A 182 0.47 -3.54 -28.26
N LEU A 183 0.93 -4.68 -27.76
CA LEU A 183 1.76 -4.77 -26.55
C LEU A 183 3.05 -5.54 -26.83
N PRO A 184 4.16 -5.19 -26.16
CA PRO A 184 5.38 -5.96 -26.25
C PRO A 184 5.19 -7.36 -25.63
N GLY A 185 5.64 -8.39 -26.33
CA GLY A 185 5.50 -9.78 -25.93
C GLY A 185 5.08 -10.70 -27.08
N ALA A 186 5.30 -11.99 -26.91
CA ALA A 186 4.84 -13.04 -27.82
C ALA A 186 3.85 -13.94 -27.08
N LEU A 187 2.63 -13.46 -26.92
CA LEU A 187 1.54 -14.21 -26.31
C LEU A 187 0.94 -15.18 -27.34
N PRO A 188 0.47 -16.36 -26.92
CA PRO A 188 -0.22 -17.28 -27.83
C PRO A 188 -1.50 -16.67 -28.40
N VAL A 189 -1.68 -16.73 -29.71
CA VAL A 189 -2.92 -16.30 -30.36
C VAL A 189 -4.10 -17.13 -29.80
N GLY A 190 -5.19 -16.44 -29.47
CA GLY A 190 -6.38 -17.01 -28.85
C GLY A 190 -6.37 -16.99 -27.32
N SER A 191 -5.27 -16.61 -26.65
CA SER A 191 -5.28 -16.47 -25.19
C SER A 191 -6.13 -15.29 -24.75
N THR A 192 -6.96 -15.50 -23.73
CA THR A 192 -7.62 -14.41 -22.99
C THR A 192 -6.62 -13.74 -22.06
N VAL A 193 -6.61 -12.41 -22.06
CA VAL A 193 -5.74 -11.59 -21.21
C VAL A 193 -6.55 -10.43 -20.64
N ALA A 194 -6.03 -9.81 -19.59
CA ALA A 194 -6.56 -8.57 -19.06
C ALA A 194 -5.49 -7.47 -19.13
N LEU A 195 -5.91 -6.27 -19.50
CA LEU A 195 -5.06 -5.07 -19.50
C LEU A 195 -5.48 -4.20 -18.33
N ALA A 196 -4.59 -4.00 -17.37
CA ALA A 196 -4.80 -3.10 -16.25
C ALA A 196 -4.15 -1.74 -16.50
N ILE A 197 -4.88 -0.68 -16.19
CA ILE A 197 -4.39 0.70 -16.32
C ILE A 197 -4.67 1.41 -15.01
N ARG A 198 -3.62 1.97 -14.39
CA ARG A 198 -3.74 2.75 -13.16
C ARG A 198 -4.43 4.10 -13.44
N PRO A 199 -5.24 4.64 -12.51
CA PRO A 199 -5.93 5.90 -12.70
C PRO A 199 -5.05 7.07 -13.09
N GLU A 200 -3.84 7.15 -12.55
CA GLU A 200 -2.84 8.18 -12.85
C GLU A 200 -2.22 8.08 -14.26
N HIS A 201 -2.42 6.96 -14.96
CA HIS A 201 -1.95 6.76 -16.33
C HIS A 201 -3.04 6.99 -17.39
N LEU A 202 -4.29 7.23 -16.96
CA LEU A 202 -5.35 7.68 -17.86
C LEU A 202 -5.26 9.19 -18.07
N VAL A 203 -5.14 9.58 -19.33
CA VAL A 203 -5.02 10.96 -19.77
C VAL A 203 -6.27 11.35 -20.57
N LEU A 204 -6.73 12.59 -20.36
CA LEU A 204 -7.79 13.17 -21.18
C LEU A 204 -7.21 13.74 -22.47
N GLY A 205 -7.85 13.44 -23.60
CA GLY A 205 -7.38 13.83 -24.93
C GLY A 205 -6.48 12.77 -25.57
N GLU A 206 -5.61 13.22 -26.46
CA GLU A 206 -4.63 12.36 -27.14
C GLU A 206 -3.33 12.23 -26.34
N ALA A 207 -2.96 11.00 -26.00
CA ALA A 207 -1.64 10.67 -25.48
C ALA A 207 -0.62 10.66 -26.63
N ARG A 208 0.55 11.27 -26.41
CA ARG A 208 1.63 11.29 -27.42
C ARG A 208 2.27 9.92 -27.52
N GLY A 209 1.91 9.14 -28.53
CA GLY A 209 2.43 7.77 -28.72
C GLY A 209 1.72 6.72 -27.84
N GLY A 210 0.56 7.08 -27.29
CA GLY A 210 -0.27 6.21 -26.48
C GLY A 210 -1.39 5.51 -27.25
N VAL A 211 -2.11 4.67 -26.53
CA VAL A 211 -3.29 3.93 -26.99
C VAL A 211 -4.52 4.78 -26.71
N ARG A 212 -5.34 5.02 -27.73
CA ARG A 212 -6.65 5.64 -27.56
C ARG A 212 -7.63 4.58 -27.03
N LEU A 213 -8.26 4.88 -25.90
CA LEU A 213 -9.22 4.00 -25.22
C LEU A 213 -10.68 4.35 -25.55
N GLY A 214 -10.91 5.31 -26.44
CA GLY A 214 -12.24 5.70 -26.90
C GLY A 214 -12.71 7.02 -26.30
N THR A 215 -14.03 7.22 -26.36
CA THR A 215 -14.71 8.39 -25.82
C THR A 215 -15.53 7.96 -24.62
N ALA A 216 -15.45 8.70 -23.52
CA ALA A 216 -16.21 8.40 -22.32
C ALA A 216 -17.06 9.60 -21.89
N GLU A 217 -18.25 9.32 -21.38
CA GLU A 217 -19.10 10.30 -20.74
C GLU A 217 -18.79 10.32 -19.24
N VAL A 218 -18.46 11.49 -18.72
CA VAL A 218 -18.07 11.67 -17.32
C VAL A 218 -19.32 11.52 -16.45
N SER A 219 -19.33 10.51 -15.59
CA SER A 219 -20.45 10.25 -14.68
C SER A 219 -20.29 11.00 -13.35
N ASP A 220 -19.06 11.13 -12.86
CA ASP A 220 -18.77 11.79 -11.58
C ASP A 220 -17.35 12.37 -11.52
N VAL A 221 -17.18 13.44 -10.75
CA VAL A 221 -15.89 14.11 -10.52
C VAL A 221 -15.80 14.54 -9.06
N VAL A 222 -14.87 13.93 -8.31
CA VAL A 222 -14.66 14.21 -6.89
C VAL A 222 -13.32 14.89 -6.68
N PHE A 223 -13.32 16.06 -6.04
CA PHE A 223 -12.09 16.73 -5.63
C PHE A 223 -11.53 16.10 -4.34
N GLN A 224 -10.27 15.65 -4.38
CA GLN A 224 -9.59 15.00 -3.25
C GLN A 224 -8.34 15.79 -2.79
N GLY A 225 -8.40 17.13 -2.89
CA GLY A 225 -7.33 18.02 -2.46
C GLY A 225 -6.25 18.20 -3.52
N SER A 226 -5.31 17.27 -3.65
CA SER A 226 -4.20 17.40 -4.61
C SER A 226 -4.55 16.95 -6.04
N PHE A 227 -5.68 16.26 -6.21
CA PHE A 227 -6.14 15.74 -7.49
C PHE A 227 -7.68 15.68 -7.55
N LYS A 228 -8.21 15.45 -8.74
CA LYS A 228 -9.62 15.09 -8.97
C LYS A 228 -9.69 13.63 -9.38
N ARG A 229 -10.57 12.86 -8.74
CA ARG A 229 -10.92 11.51 -9.16
C ARG A 229 -12.12 11.60 -10.08
N MET A 230 -11.97 11.10 -11.30
CA MET A 230 -13.00 11.10 -12.33
C MET A 230 -13.50 9.67 -12.54
N LEU A 231 -14.81 9.50 -12.56
CA LEU A 231 -15.48 8.31 -13.07
C LEU A 231 -16.12 8.64 -14.42
N ALA A 232 -15.88 7.81 -15.42
CA ALA A 232 -16.49 7.95 -16.74
C ALA A 232 -16.90 6.57 -17.29
N VAL A 233 -17.87 6.57 -18.20
CA VAL A 233 -18.39 5.36 -18.87
C VAL A 233 -18.09 5.47 -20.35
N SER A 234 -17.56 4.41 -20.97
CA SER A 234 -17.33 4.41 -22.42
C SER A 234 -18.64 4.62 -23.17
N VAL A 235 -18.59 5.45 -24.22
CA VAL A 235 -19.71 5.69 -25.13
C VAL A 235 -19.88 4.49 -26.07
N GLU A 236 -18.79 3.80 -26.39
CA GLU A 236 -18.77 2.62 -27.25
C GLU A 236 -19.23 1.34 -26.52
N ASP A 237 -18.90 1.20 -25.24
CA ASP A 237 -19.30 0.07 -24.38
C ASP A 237 -19.72 0.53 -22.98
N PRO A 238 -21.03 0.59 -22.67
CA PRO A 238 -21.52 1.02 -21.36
C PRO A 238 -21.10 0.14 -20.17
N SER A 239 -20.58 -1.07 -20.41
CA SER A 239 -20.04 -1.93 -19.34
C SER A 239 -18.62 -1.55 -18.92
N LEU A 240 -17.94 -0.71 -19.72
CA LEU A 240 -16.59 -0.26 -19.46
C LEU A 240 -16.58 1.07 -18.70
N HIS A 241 -16.02 1.01 -17.49
CA HIS A 241 -15.84 2.16 -16.61
C HIS A 241 -14.36 2.56 -16.51
N PHE A 242 -14.13 3.86 -16.65
CA PHE A 242 -12.82 4.48 -16.48
C PHE A 242 -12.75 5.19 -15.13
N ILE A 243 -11.65 4.96 -14.41
CA ILE A 243 -11.34 5.68 -13.17
C ILE A 243 -10.02 6.41 -13.41
N ALA A 244 -10.05 7.74 -13.51
CA ALA A 244 -8.85 8.53 -13.78
C ALA A 244 -8.51 9.46 -12.60
N LYS A 245 -7.21 9.67 -12.39
CA LYS A 245 -6.67 10.61 -11.40
C LYS A 245 -6.09 11.81 -12.12
N LEU A 246 -6.86 12.90 -12.12
CA LEU A 246 -6.56 14.12 -12.86
C LEU A 246 -5.92 15.17 -11.95
N PRO A 247 -5.12 16.12 -12.50
CA PRO A 247 -4.66 17.27 -11.73
C PRO A 247 -5.82 18.03 -11.07
N ALA A 248 -5.59 18.59 -9.87
CA ALA A 248 -6.59 19.38 -9.15
C ALA A 248 -7.19 20.52 -9.99
N THR A 249 -6.41 21.05 -10.94
CA THR A 249 -6.76 22.15 -11.84
C THR A 249 -7.57 21.71 -13.07
N ALA A 250 -7.77 20.40 -13.30
CA ALA A 250 -8.50 19.90 -14.46
C ALA A 250 -9.93 20.45 -14.50
N ALA A 251 -10.30 21.07 -15.61
CA ALA A 251 -11.64 21.60 -15.86
C ALA A 251 -12.50 20.52 -16.54
N VAL A 252 -13.04 19.60 -15.74
CA VAL A 252 -13.95 18.54 -16.18
C VAL A 252 -15.16 18.47 -15.23
N GLN A 253 -16.34 18.21 -15.78
CA GLN A 253 -17.61 18.14 -15.06
C GLN A 253 -18.40 16.88 -15.46
N PRO A 254 -19.30 16.38 -14.59
CA PRO A 254 -20.27 15.36 -14.97
C PRO A 254 -21.08 15.78 -16.20
N GLY A 255 -21.26 14.85 -17.14
CA GLY A 255 -21.90 15.06 -18.45
C GLY A 255 -20.94 15.42 -19.59
N ASP A 256 -19.69 15.79 -19.29
CA ASP A 256 -18.69 16.04 -20.33
C ASP A 256 -18.39 14.75 -21.11
N ARG A 257 -18.16 14.90 -22.41
CA ARG A 257 -17.63 13.82 -23.26
C ARG A 257 -16.16 14.06 -23.51
N VAL A 258 -15.33 13.15 -23.01
CA VAL A 258 -13.88 13.26 -23.06
C VAL A 258 -13.28 12.08 -23.80
N ALA A 259 -12.26 12.36 -24.63
CA ALA A 259 -11.44 11.28 -25.16
C ALA A 259 -10.51 10.77 -24.05
N ILE A 260 -10.34 9.46 -23.94
CA ILE A 260 -9.44 8.84 -22.97
C ILE A 260 -8.32 8.12 -23.71
N SER A 261 -7.11 8.28 -23.22
CA SER A 261 -5.93 7.60 -23.71
C SER A 261 -4.98 7.22 -22.57
N CYS A 262 -4.00 6.37 -22.86
CA CYS A 262 -2.92 6.02 -21.95
C CYS A 262 -1.65 5.73 -22.75
N ASP A 263 -0.49 5.89 -22.13
CA ASP A 263 0.77 5.50 -22.77
C ASP A 263 0.91 3.97 -22.77
N THR A 264 1.37 3.40 -23.89
CA THR A 264 1.43 1.94 -24.10
C THR A 264 2.32 1.24 -23.06
N ASP A 265 3.36 1.91 -22.56
CA ASP A 265 4.29 1.40 -21.55
C ASP A 265 3.69 1.36 -20.13
N GLN A 266 2.58 2.06 -19.91
CA GLN A 266 1.81 2.07 -18.66
C GLN A 266 0.69 1.02 -18.64
N ILE A 267 0.48 0.31 -19.75
CA ILE A 267 -0.49 -0.79 -19.81
C ILE A 267 0.14 -2.03 -19.18
N ILE A 268 -0.49 -2.51 -18.11
CA ILE A 268 -0.07 -3.70 -17.40
C ILE A 268 -0.80 -4.89 -18.01
N LEU A 269 -0.06 -5.84 -18.57
CA LEU A 269 -0.60 -7.09 -19.06
C LEU A 269 -0.72 -8.11 -17.94
N LEU A 270 -1.92 -8.68 -17.80
CA LEU A 270 -2.27 -9.73 -16.84
C LEU A 270 -2.76 -10.96 -17.61
N THR A 271 -2.27 -12.14 -17.24
CA THR A 271 -2.52 -13.40 -17.97
C THR A 271 -3.34 -14.42 -17.19
N ASP A 272 -3.83 -14.04 -16.01
CA ASP A 272 -4.54 -14.87 -15.04
C ASP A 272 -6.03 -14.52 -14.90
#